data_AF-A0A525VNC7-F1
#
_entry.id   AF-A0A525VNC7-F1
#
_cell.length_a   1.000
_cell.length_b   1.000
_cell.length_c   1.000
_cell.angle_alpha   90.00
_cell.angle_beta   90.00
_cell.angle_gamma   90.00
#
_symmetry.space_group_name_H-M   'P 1'
#
loop_
_entity.id
_entity.type
_entity.pdbx_description
1 polymer ?
#
loop_
_entity_poly.entity_id
_entity_poly.type
_entity_poly.pdbx_seq_one_letter_code
_entity_poly.pdbx_strand_id
1 'polypeptide(L)'
;MRDQHGTVEERAAIAPMRMLGWTLRQIARTLGRAPRTISRELRRHPDPWGGYAGYWAHVDAHRRRQQTLRAGPLGHPPLAAYVQANLLARWSPEQMAHRLPLDFPRDPTLRISHQTLDHWIATDRAGGGVWYRCLRPYPRRHRTRDGSGPRASRLNGRVSVTQRHAVVARRGRVGEWEGDPLVGRGHSAALATHVERTSRVLLAATVPRRTAAAVHQATCRVFR
;
A
#
# COMPACT_ATOMS: atom_id res chain seq x y z
N MET A 1 20.11 21.58 -8.34
CA MET A 1 19.82 21.33 -9.77
C MET A 1 19.16 19.97 -9.88
N ARG A 2 17.91 19.89 -10.33
CA ARG A 2 17.24 18.60 -10.58
C ARG A 2 17.85 18.02 -11.85
N ASP A 3 18.36 16.79 -11.79
CA ASP A 3 18.83 16.04 -12.97
C ASP A 3 17.64 15.67 -13.87
N GLN A 4 17.19 16.65 -14.65
CA GLN A 4 16.21 16.46 -15.70
C GLN A 4 16.91 15.84 -16.90
N HIS A 5 16.59 14.58 -17.17
CA HIS A 5 17.04 13.85 -18.35
C HIS A 5 16.58 14.63 -19.59
N GLY A 6 17.47 14.87 -20.56
CA GLY A 6 17.14 15.72 -21.72
C GLY A 6 15.94 15.20 -22.50
N THR A 7 14.99 16.08 -22.82
CA THR A 7 13.74 15.71 -23.51
C THR A 7 13.98 15.29 -24.96
N VAL A 8 12.96 14.72 -25.61
CA VAL A 8 13.06 14.33 -27.03
C VAL A 8 13.36 15.57 -27.89
N GLU A 9 12.71 16.68 -27.59
CA GLU A 9 12.80 17.95 -28.31
C GLU A 9 14.19 18.57 -28.16
N GLU A 10 14.72 18.60 -26.93
CA GLU A 10 16.08 19.10 -26.67
C GLU A 10 17.12 18.27 -27.41
N ARG A 11 16.95 16.94 -27.48
CA ARG A 11 17.86 16.05 -28.22
C ARG A 11 17.68 16.24 -29.73
N ALA A 12 16.46 16.35 -30.24
CA ALA A 12 16.22 16.56 -31.67
C ALA A 12 16.83 17.88 -32.18
N ALA A 13 16.84 18.92 -31.34
CA ALA A 13 17.37 20.25 -31.69
C ALA A 13 18.90 20.31 -31.83
N ILE A 14 19.66 19.39 -31.20
CA ILE A 14 21.14 19.41 -31.25
C ILE A 14 21.65 19.13 -32.67
N ALA A 15 20.99 18.22 -33.41
CA ALA A 15 21.41 17.81 -34.75
C ALA A 15 21.43 18.98 -35.77
N PRO A 16 20.33 19.73 -35.98
CA PRO A 16 20.34 20.86 -36.91
C PRO A 16 21.30 21.97 -36.47
N MET A 17 21.43 22.25 -35.17
CA MET A 17 22.40 23.26 -34.70
C MET A 17 23.85 22.86 -35.03
N ARG A 18 24.18 21.56 -34.95
CA ARG A 18 25.51 21.06 -35.36
C ARG A 18 25.72 21.14 -36.87
N MET A 19 24.70 20.86 -37.67
CA MET A 19 24.76 21.02 -39.13
C MET A 19 24.98 22.49 -39.55
N LEU A 20 24.39 23.42 -38.80
CA LEU A 20 24.61 24.86 -38.98
C LEU A 20 25.96 25.36 -38.44
N GLY A 21 26.84 24.47 -37.99
CA GLY A 21 28.20 24.81 -37.53
C GLY A 21 28.27 25.37 -36.10
N TRP A 22 27.23 25.24 -35.28
CA TRP A 22 27.22 25.81 -33.94
C TRP A 22 28.20 25.08 -33.00
N THR A 23 28.84 25.85 -32.13
CA THR A 23 29.71 25.35 -31.07
C THR A 23 28.90 24.75 -29.92
N LEU A 24 29.51 23.83 -29.16
CA LEU A 24 28.88 23.20 -28.00
C LEU A 24 28.39 24.23 -26.95
N ARG A 25 29.08 25.37 -26.82
CA ARG A 25 28.71 26.45 -25.89
C ARG A 25 27.48 27.22 -26.36
N GLN A 26 27.34 27.44 -27.68
CA GLN A 26 26.15 28.09 -28.25
C GLN A 26 24.92 27.19 -28.09
N ILE A 27 25.03 25.92 -28.45
CA ILE A 27 23.95 24.92 -28.28
C ILE A 27 23.50 24.85 -26.82
N ALA A 28 24.47 24.76 -25.89
CA ALA A 28 24.20 24.69 -24.47
C ALA A 28 23.47 25.94 -23.95
N ARG A 29 23.86 27.14 -24.40
CA ARG A 29 23.21 28.40 -24.03
C ARG A 29 21.76 28.45 -24.54
N THR A 30 21.52 28.03 -25.78
CA THR A 30 20.18 28.01 -26.39
C THR A 30 19.24 27.02 -25.71
N LEU A 31 19.76 25.85 -25.30
CA LEU A 31 18.97 24.83 -24.59
C LEU A 31 18.91 25.06 -23.08
N GLY A 32 19.55 26.11 -22.53
CA GLY A 32 19.60 26.36 -21.09
C GLY A 32 20.33 25.26 -20.31
N ARG A 33 21.31 24.57 -20.93
CA ARG A 33 22.06 23.45 -20.34
C ARG A 33 23.55 23.78 -20.18
N ALA A 34 24.25 22.97 -19.38
CA ALA A 34 25.70 23.08 -19.27
C ALA A 34 26.38 22.52 -20.54
N PRO A 35 27.46 23.14 -21.06
CA PRO A 35 28.20 22.62 -22.21
C PRO A 35 28.70 21.17 -22.04
N ARG A 36 29.01 20.78 -20.80
CA ARG A 36 29.41 19.41 -20.45
C ARG A 36 28.28 18.39 -20.68
N THR A 37 27.02 18.79 -20.54
CA THR A 37 25.85 17.93 -20.80
C THR A 37 25.75 17.61 -22.28
N ILE A 38 25.86 18.62 -23.15
CA ILE A 38 25.84 18.45 -24.61
C ILE A 38 27.02 17.59 -25.07
N SER A 39 28.23 17.84 -24.53
CA SER A 39 29.42 17.02 -24.84
C SER A 39 29.25 15.56 -24.43
N ARG A 40 28.69 15.29 -23.24
CA ARG A 40 28.42 13.93 -22.76
C ARG A 40 27.37 13.22 -23.60
N GLU A 41 26.32 13.92 -24.03
CA GLU A 41 25.26 13.37 -24.88
C GLU A 41 25.82 12.92 -26.24
N LEU A 42 26.56 13.82 -26.92
CA LEU A 42 27.19 13.52 -28.21
C LEU A 42 28.20 12.38 -28.12
N ARG A 43 28.98 12.31 -27.03
CA ARG A 43 29.96 11.22 -26.81
C ARG A 43 29.28 9.87 -26.54
N ARG A 44 28.10 9.87 -25.91
CA ARG A 44 27.36 8.66 -25.53
C ARG A 44 26.64 8.04 -26.73
N HIS A 45 26.30 8.85 -27.73
CA HIS A 45 25.64 8.44 -28.96
C HIS A 45 26.47 8.86 -30.19
N PRO A 46 27.65 8.26 -30.41
CA PRO A 46 28.42 8.48 -31.63
C PRO A 46 27.65 7.87 -32.81
N ASP A 47 27.43 8.68 -33.85
CA ASP A 47 26.84 8.20 -35.09
C ASP A 47 27.96 7.69 -36.02
N PRO A 48 27.86 6.45 -36.54
CA PRO A 48 28.80 5.91 -37.54
C PRO A 48 28.98 6.77 -38.79
N TRP A 49 27.99 7.60 -39.13
CA TRP A 49 27.99 8.44 -40.34
C TRP A 49 28.34 9.91 -40.06
N GLY A 50 28.85 10.22 -38.86
CA GLY A 50 29.31 11.56 -38.49
C GLY A 50 28.22 12.53 -38.04
N GLY A 51 26.99 12.05 -37.85
CA GLY A 51 25.84 12.81 -37.38
C GLY A 51 25.55 12.73 -35.87
N TYR A 52 24.38 13.23 -35.48
CA TYR A 52 23.76 12.98 -34.18
C TYR A 52 22.25 12.84 -34.39
N ALA A 53 21.68 11.69 -34.08
CA ALA A 53 20.24 11.45 -34.22
C ALA A 53 19.53 11.53 -32.87
N GLY A 54 19.02 12.73 -32.53
CA GLY A 54 18.41 13.01 -31.24
C GLY A 54 17.24 12.08 -30.86
N TYR A 55 16.42 11.69 -31.84
CA TYR A 55 15.33 10.74 -31.64
C TYR A 55 15.84 9.34 -31.25
N TRP A 56 16.81 8.79 -32.00
CA TRP A 56 17.39 7.48 -31.69
C TRP A 56 18.17 7.47 -30.38
N ALA A 57 18.87 8.57 -30.06
CA ALA A 57 19.52 8.75 -28.76
C ALA A 57 18.51 8.70 -27.61
N HIS A 58 17.33 9.32 -27.78
CA HIS A 58 16.24 9.24 -26.82
C HIS A 58 15.68 7.81 -26.69
N VAL A 59 15.35 7.18 -27.81
CA VAL A 59 14.82 5.80 -27.84
C VAL A 59 15.81 4.83 -27.19
N ASP A 60 17.10 4.98 -27.45
CA ASP A 60 18.15 4.14 -26.87
C ASP A 60 18.34 4.42 -25.37
N ALA A 61 18.32 5.67 -24.92
CA ALA A 61 18.34 5.99 -23.49
C ALA A 61 17.12 5.42 -22.75
N HIS A 62 15.93 5.50 -23.36
CA HIS A 62 14.72 4.88 -22.83
C HIS A 62 14.83 3.36 -22.85
N ARG A 63 15.32 2.75 -23.92
CA ARG A 63 15.54 1.30 -24.05
C ARG A 63 16.52 0.79 -22.99
N ARG A 64 17.66 1.45 -22.79
CA ARG A 64 18.63 1.10 -21.74
C ARG A 64 18.00 1.19 -20.36
N ARG A 65 17.25 2.27 -20.08
CA ARG A 65 16.51 2.40 -18.82
C ARG A 65 15.51 1.26 -18.65
N GLN A 66 14.75 0.92 -19.69
CA GLN A 66 13.81 -0.20 -19.68
C GLN A 66 14.52 -1.55 -19.53
N GLN A 67 15.71 -1.74 -20.13
CA GLN A 67 16.52 -2.96 -19.97
C GLN A 67 17.07 -3.10 -18.56
N THR A 68 17.56 -2.01 -17.95
CA THR A 68 17.96 -1.98 -16.53
C THR A 68 16.78 -2.26 -15.60
N LEU A 69 15.59 -1.77 -15.94
CA LEU A 69 14.35 -2.06 -15.20
C LEU A 69 13.86 -3.50 -15.41
N ARG A 70 14.01 -4.05 -16.62
CA ARG A 70 13.59 -5.43 -17.00
C ARG A 70 14.55 -6.51 -16.53
N ALA A 71 15.83 -6.20 -16.35
CA ALA A 71 16.77 -7.12 -15.71
C ALA A 71 16.28 -7.52 -14.31
N GLY A 72 15.45 -6.67 -13.69
CA GLY A 72 14.79 -6.93 -12.42
C GLY A 72 15.80 -7.18 -11.29
N PRO A 73 15.37 -7.12 -10.04
CA PRO A 73 16.23 -7.52 -8.95
C PRO A 73 16.45 -9.04 -8.87
N LEU A 74 15.81 -9.81 -9.75
CA LEU A 74 15.92 -11.27 -9.87
C LEU A 74 16.72 -11.71 -11.11
N GLY A 75 17.57 -10.84 -11.67
CA GLY A 75 18.48 -11.21 -12.77
C GLY A 75 19.50 -12.31 -12.41
N HIS A 76 19.64 -12.64 -11.12
CA HIS A 76 20.41 -13.77 -10.63
C HIS A 76 19.51 -15.01 -10.45
N PRO A 77 19.70 -16.09 -11.24
CA PRO A 77 18.78 -17.24 -11.25
C PRO A 77 18.58 -17.92 -9.88
N PRO A 78 19.63 -18.12 -9.05
CA PRO A 78 19.46 -18.67 -7.70
C PRO A 78 18.58 -17.80 -6.79
N LEU A 79 18.72 -16.47 -6.89
CA LEU A 79 17.90 -15.52 -6.12
C LEU A 79 16.45 -15.54 -6.59
N ALA A 80 16.23 -15.61 -7.91
CA ALA A 80 14.90 -15.73 -8.50
C ALA A 80 14.17 -16.99 -8.01
N ALA A 81 14.85 -18.14 -8.02
CA ALA A 81 14.30 -19.41 -7.56
C ALA A 81 13.92 -19.35 -6.07
N TYR A 82 14.80 -18.79 -5.22
CA TYR A 82 14.52 -18.62 -3.80
C TYR A 82 13.29 -17.74 -3.55
N VAL A 83 13.18 -16.60 -4.24
CA VAL A 83 12.07 -15.67 -4.08
C VAL A 83 10.75 -16.30 -4.55
N GLN A 84 10.74 -16.99 -5.69
CA GLN A 84 9.55 -17.68 -6.20
C GLN A 84 9.08 -18.79 -5.25
N ALA A 85 9.98 -19.63 -4.75
CA ALA A 85 9.65 -20.70 -3.81
C ALA A 85 9.03 -20.16 -2.51
N ASN A 86 9.61 -19.09 -1.94
CA ASN A 86 9.12 -18.50 -0.70
C ASN A 86 7.81 -17.71 -0.89
N LEU A 87 7.61 -17.09 -2.06
CA LEU A 87 6.32 -16.50 -2.38
C LEU A 87 5.21 -17.56 -2.42
N LEU A 88 5.45 -18.72 -3.04
CA LEU A 88 4.49 -19.83 -3.03
C LEU A 88 4.20 -20.34 -1.60
N ALA A 89 5.21 -20.31 -0.73
CA ALA A 89 5.07 -20.59 0.71
C ALA A 89 4.39 -19.45 1.51
N ARG A 90 3.94 -18.38 0.84
CA ARG A 90 3.27 -17.20 1.41
C ARG A 90 4.11 -16.36 2.36
N TRP A 91 5.42 -16.30 2.14
CA TRP A 91 6.30 -15.42 2.89
C TRP A 91 6.15 -13.96 2.44
N SER A 92 6.35 -13.03 3.37
CA SER A 92 6.41 -11.60 3.05
C SER A 92 7.79 -11.21 2.47
N PRO A 93 7.86 -10.11 1.70
CA PRO A 93 9.11 -9.51 1.23
C PRO A 93 10.12 -9.25 2.35
N GLU A 94 9.64 -8.81 3.51
CA GLU A 94 10.45 -8.60 4.71
C GLU A 94 11.04 -9.91 5.26
N GLN A 95 10.24 -10.97 5.33
CA GLN A 95 10.69 -12.29 5.79
C GLN A 95 11.77 -12.85 4.86
N MET A 96 11.55 -12.78 3.54
CA MET A 96 12.53 -13.24 2.56
C MET A 96 13.85 -12.47 2.66
N ALA A 97 13.79 -11.13 2.70
CA ALA A 97 14.97 -10.28 2.80
C ALA A 97 15.77 -10.51 4.09
N HIS A 98 15.08 -10.75 5.22
CA HIS A 98 15.72 -11.00 6.51
C HIS A 98 16.33 -12.42 6.61
N ARG A 99 15.72 -13.40 5.94
CA ARG A 99 16.17 -14.80 5.96
C ARG A 99 17.33 -15.07 5.02
N LEU A 100 17.44 -14.35 3.91
CA LEU A 100 18.53 -14.52 2.93
C LEU A 100 19.94 -14.51 3.54
N PRO A 101 20.30 -13.57 4.44
CA PRO A 101 21.58 -13.61 5.15
C PRO A 101 21.78 -14.81 6.09
N LEU A 102 20.70 -15.39 6.62
CA LEU A 102 20.75 -16.53 7.53
C LEU A 102 20.87 -17.86 6.78
N ASP A 103 20.10 -18.00 5.70
CA ASP A 103 20.06 -19.22 4.89
C ASP A 103 21.30 -19.32 3.98
N PHE A 104 21.85 -18.17 3.54
CA PHE A 104 23.04 -18.10 2.70
C PHE A 104 24.09 -17.13 3.27
N PRO A 105 24.73 -17.47 4.40
CA PRO A 105 25.64 -16.55 5.09
C PRO A 105 26.90 -16.24 4.27
N ARG A 106 27.38 -17.20 3.47
CA ARG A 106 28.62 -17.09 2.68
C ARG A 106 28.44 -16.55 1.27
N ASP A 107 27.20 -16.32 0.82
CA ASP A 107 26.92 -15.85 -0.52
C ASP A 107 26.34 -14.42 -0.50
N PRO A 108 27.16 -13.39 -0.74
CA PRO A 108 26.69 -12.00 -0.78
C PRO A 108 25.88 -11.67 -2.03
N THR A 109 25.88 -12.53 -3.06
CA THR A 109 25.06 -12.31 -4.27
C THR A 109 23.57 -12.59 -4.00
N LEU A 110 23.28 -13.36 -2.95
CA LEU A 110 21.93 -13.65 -2.45
C LEU A 110 21.50 -12.61 -1.41
N ARG A 111 21.54 -11.33 -1.79
CA ARG A 111 21.11 -10.21 -0.96
C ARG A 111 20.15 -9.34 -1.74
N ILE A 112 18.99 -9.08 -1.15
CA ILE A 112 17.97 -8.21 -1.73
C ILE A 112 17.22 -7.49 -0.61
N SER A 113 16.92 -6.22 -0.79
CA SER A 113 16.09 -5.50 0.18
C SER A 113 14.62 -5.85 0.01
N HIS A 114 13.84 -5.80 1.09
CA HIS A 114 12.40 -6.00 1.02
C HIS A 114 11.73 -4.96 0.13
N GLN A 115 12.19 -3.70 0.15
CA GLN A 115 11.68 -2.63 -0.71
C GLN A 115 11.87 -2.96 -2.21
N THR A 116 12.98 -3.60 -2.55
CA THR A 116 13.26 -4.06 -3.91
C THR A 116 12.31 -5.19 -4.33
N LEU A 117 12.04 -6.14 -3.43
CA LEU A 117 11.04 -7.19 -3.64
C LEU A 117 9.62 -6.60 -3.77
N ASP A 118 9.24 -5.67 -2.89
CA ASP A 118 7.95 -4.97 -2.93
C ASP A 118 7.73 -4.25 -4.25
N HIS A 119 8.75 -3.52 -4.71
CA HIS A 119 8.71 -2.83 -6.00
C HIS A 119 8.55 -3.81 -7.15
N TRP A 120 9.33 -4.90 -7.16
CA TRP A 120 9.24 -5.93 -8.21
C TRP A 120 7.86 -6.58 -8.25
N ILE A 121 7.28 -6.95 -7.11
CA ILE A 121 5.92 -7.52 -7.04
C ILE A 121 4.87 -6.50 -7.51
N ALA A 122 5.04 -5.23 -7.17
CA ALA A 122 4.13 -4.17 -7.63
C ALA A 122 4.22 -3.98 -9.17
N THR A 123 5.43 -4.02 -9.73
CA THR A 123 5.65 -3.94 -11.19
C THR A 123 5.07 -5.16 -11.90
N ASP A 124 5.30 -6.38 -11.38
CA ASP A 124 4.72 -7.62 -11.88
C ASP A 124 3.19 -7.52 -11.91
N ARG A 125 2.58 -7.10 -10.80
CA ARG A 125 1.13 -6.88 -10.70
C ARG A 125 0.61 -5.87 -11.73
N ALA A 126 1.31 -4.75 -11.92
CA ALA A 126 0.92 -3.74 -12.92
C ALA A 126 1.00 -4.29 -14.36
N GLY A 127 1.88 -5.25 -14.61
CA GLY A 127 2.00 -5.98 -15.87
C GLY A 127 1.05 -7.18 -16.03
N GLY A 128 0.13 -7.41 -15.10
CA GLY A 128 -0.81 -8.54 -15.13
C GLY A 128 -0.30 -9.83 -14.47
N GLY A 129 0.85 -9.77 -13.80
CA GLY A 129 1.41 -10.90 -13.07
C GLY A 129 0.63 -11.28 -11.81
N VAL A 130 0.95 -12.47 -11.28
CA VAL A 130 0.15 -13.16 -10.24
C VAL A 130 0.86 -13.27 -8.90
N TRP A 131 2.13 -12.86 -8.80
CA TRP A 131 2.94 -13.09 -7.60
C TRP A 131 2.40 -12.38 -6.36
N TYR A 132 1.71 -11.24 -6.54
CA TYR A 132 1.04 -10.53 -5.46
C TYR A 132 -0.06 -11.36 -4.75
N ARG A 133 -0.62 -12.37 -5.43
CA ARG A 133 -1.66 -13.26 -4.86
C ARG A 133 -1.08 -14.29 -3.89
N CYS A 134 0.21 -14.57 -4.01
CA CYS A 134 0.92 -15.50 -3.15
C CYS A 134 1.32 -14.84 -1.82
N LEU A 135 1.32 -13.51 -1.76
CA LEU A 135 1.51 -12.79 -0.50
C LEU A 135 0.40 -13.15 0.49
N ARG A 136 0.79 -13.49 1.71
CA ARG A 136 -0.16 -13.69 2.81
C ARG A 136 -1.05 -12.45 2.90
N PRO A 137 -2.39 -12.58 2.82
CA PRO A 137 -3.28 -11.47 3.06
C PRO A 137 -3.02 -11.00 4.48
N TYR A 138 -2.30 -9.89 4.64
CA TYR A 138 -2.26 -9.22 5.92
C TYR A 138 -3.67 -8.64 6.09
N PRO A 139 -4.49 -9.11 7.06
CA PRO A 139 -5.71 -8.40 7.35
C PRO A 139 -5.26 -6.98 7.66
N ARG A 140 -5.66 -6.01 6.84
CA ARG A 140 -5.37 -4.61 7.10
C ARG A 140 -5.90 -4.35 8.50
N ARG A 141 -5.01 -4.36 9.50
CA ARG A 141 -5.32 -3.79 10.80
C ARG A 141 -5.64 -2.35 10.45
N HIS A 142 -6.92 -2.02 10.40
CA HIS A 142 -7.35 -0.66 10.56
C HIS A 142 -6.61 -0.19 11.80
N ARG A 143 -5.61 0.67 11.61
CA ARG A 143 -5.07 1.46 12.70
C ARG A 143 -6.27 2.27 13.16
N THR A 144 -6.92 1.81 14.22
CA THR A 144 -7.73 2.70 15.05
C THR A 144 -6.79 3.84 15.42
N ARG A 145 -7.29 5.06 15.34
CA ARG A 145 -6.50 6.31 15.37
C ARG A 145 -5.96 6.61 16.77
N ASP A 146 -5.76 5.58 17.59
CA ASP A 146 -5.73 5.68 19.04
C ASP A 146 -4.51 4.91 19.52
N GLY A 147 -3.41 5.63 19.76
CA GLY A 147 -2.23 5.15 20.47
C GLY A 147 -2.47 4.86 21.95
N SER A 148 -3.72 4.89 22.41
CA SER A 148 -4.11 4.27 23.67
C SER A 148 -4.55 2.85 23.36
N GLY A 149 -3.85 1.85 23.90
CA GLY A 149 -4.38 0.49 23.98
C GLY A 149 -5.81 0.49 24.53
N PRO A 150 -6.58 -0.60 24.39
CA PRO A 150 -7.97 -0.64 24.81
C PRO A 150 -8.06 -0.11 26.24
N ARG A 151 -8.61 1.10 26.41
CA ARG A 151 -9.05 1.55 27.72
C ARG A 151 -10.09 0.52 28.08
N ALA A 152 -9.73 -0.45 28.92
CA ALA A 152 -10.68 -1.37 29.51
C ALA A 152 -11.84 -0.48 29.96
N SER A 153 -13.01 -0.66 29.33
CA SER A 153 -14.19 0.10 29.71
C SER A 153 -14.37 -0.18 31.20
N ARG A 154 -14.20 0.85 32.03
CA ARG A 154 -14.30 0.78 33.51
C ARG A 154 -15.76 0.55 33.96
N LEU A 155 -16.43 -0.41 33.32
CA LEU A 155 -17.69 -0.98 33.79
C LEU A 155 -17.31 -2.04 34.82
N ASN A 156 -17.13 -1.60 36.06
CA ASN A 156 -16.89 -2.51 37.19
C ASN A 156 -18.08 -3.49 37.28
N GLY A 157 -17.79 -4.79 37.34
CA GLY A 157 -18.82 -5.83 37.45
C GLY A 157 -19.52 -6.24 36.15
N ARG A 158 -19.01 -5.85 34.96
CA ARG A 158 -19.57 -6.34 33.69
C ARG A 158 -19.35 -7.85 33.55
N VAL A 159 -20.44 -8.61 33.49
CA VAL A 159 -20.41 -10.02 33.07
C VAL A 159 -20.27 -10.09 31.55
N SER A 160 -19.32 -10.88 31.06
CA SER A 160 -19.13 -11.06 29.62
C SER A 160 -20.33 -11.79 29.01
N VAL A 161 -20.66 -11.47 27.76
CA VAL A 161 -21.66 -12.24 26.98
C VAL A 161 -21.27 -13.72 26.88
N THR A 162 -19.98 -14.03 26.88
CA THR A 162 -19.47 -15.41 26.89
C THR A 162 -19.75 -16.16 28.19
N GLN A 163 -20.05 -15.46 29.28
CA GLN A 163 -20.37 -16.05 30.59
C GLN A 163 -21.89 -16.25 30.79
N ARG A 164 -22.73 -15.98 29.77
CA ARG A 164 -24.18 -16.25 29.85
C ARG A 164 -24.42 -17.75 30.08
N HIS A 165 -25.38 -18.09 30.94
CA HIS A 165 -25.78 -19.48 31.14
C HIS A 165 -26.25 -20.13 29.83
N ALA A 166 -25.88 -21.39 29.62
CA ALA A 166 -26.19 -22.15 28.40
C ALA A 166 -27.70 -22.15 28.05
N VAL A 167 -28.57 -22.08 29.06
CA VAL A 167 -30.03 -22.00 28.88
C VAL A 167 -30.47 -20.76 28.08
N VAL A 168 -29.78 -19.62 28.22
CA VAL A 168 -30.06 -18.36 27.50
C VAL A 168 -29.63 -18.44 26.04
N ALA A 169 -28.57 -19.21 25.74
CA ALA A 169 -28.10 -19.42 24.37
C ALA A 169 -29.10 -20.24 23.53
N ARG A 170 -29.85 -21.14 24.18
CA ARG A 170 -30.83 -22.03 23.53
C ARG A 170 -32.09 -21.31 23.03
N ARG A 171 -32.36 -20.07 23.48
CA ARG A 171 -33.55 -19.27 23.10
C ARG A 171 -34.86 -20.05 23.24
N GLY A 172 -34.96 -20.85 24.31
CA GLY A 172 -36.10 -21.76 24.53
C GLY A 172 -37.20 -21.20 25.43
N ARG A 173 -37.06 -19.97 25.94
CA ARG A 173 -38.03 -19.31 26.83
C ARG A 173 -38.21 -17.85 26.45
N VAL A 174 -39.43 -17.35 26.60
CA VAL A 174 -39.74 -15.92 26.47
C VAL A 174 -39.33 -15.20 27.76
N GLY A 175 -38.87 -13.94 27.63
CA GLY A 175 -38.46 -13.07 28.74
C GLY A 175 -36.97 -12.79 28.78
N GLU A 176 -36.19 -13.29 27.81
CA GLU A 176 -34.77 -13.00 27.69
C GLU A 176 -34.57 -11.81 26.75
N TRP A 177 -34.30 -10.64 27.33
CA TRP A 177 -34.17 -9.39 26.59
C TRP A 177 -32.71 -9.03 26.32
N GLU A 178 -32.42 -8.57 25.10
CA GLU A 178 -31.14 -8.00 24.71
C GLU A 178 -31.30 -6.51 24.42
N GLY A 179 -30.64 -5.69 25.23
CA GLY A 179 -30.72 -4.24 25.16
C GLY A 179 -29.46 -3.62 24.55
N ASP A 180 -29.62 -2.86 23.48
CA ASP A 180 -28.53 -2.12 22.84
C ASP A 180 -28.96 -0.67 22.54
N PRO A 181 -28.12 0.35 22.82
CA PRO A 181 -28.35 1.71 22.40
C PRO A 181 -27.83 1.95 20.98
N LEU A 182 -28.72 2.25 20.03
CA LEU A 182 -28.34 2.72 18.71
C LEU A 182 -28.02 4.22 18.76
N VAL A 183 -26.89 4.62 18.21
CA VAL A 183 -26.42 6.01 18.26
C VAL A 183 -26.60 6.67 16.90
N GLY A 184 -27.30 7.80 16.88
CA GLY A 184 -27.50 8.60 15.67
C GLY A 184 -26.21 9.28 15.19
N ARG A 185 -26.23 9.70 13.92
CA ARG A 185 -25.11 10.43 13.29
C ARG A 185 -24.75 11.67 14.12
N GLY A 186 -23.45 11.88 14.37
CA GLY A 186 -22.98 13.02 15.15
C GLY A 186 -23.18 12.91 16.66
N HIS A 187 -23.55 11.72 17.18
CA HIS A 187 -23.72 11.45 18.61
C HIS A 187 -24.77 12.33 19.32
N SER A 188 -25.66 12.98 18.57
CA SER A 188 -26.64 13.95 19.08
C SER A 188 -27.91 13.31 19.63
N ALA A 189 -28.25 12.10 19.20
CA ALA A 189 -29.42 11.35 19.64
C ALA A 189 -29.10 9.85 19.75
N ALA A 190 -29.89 9.12 20.53
CA ALA A 190 -29.82 7.67 20.61
C ALA A 190 -31.23 7.04 20.65
N LEU A 191 -31.31 5.76 20.32
CA LEU A 191 -32.48 4.92 20.52
C LEU A 191 -32.08 3.81 21.49
N ALA A 192 -32.83 3.64 22.58
CA ALA A 192 -32.71 2.45 23.42
C ALA A 192 -33.57 1.36 22.78
N THR A 193 -32.95 0.28 22.32
CA THR A 193 -33.65 -0.88 21.75
C THR A 193 -33.52 -2.08 22.67
N HIS A 194 -34.63 -2.82 22.84
CA HIS A 194 -34.69 -4.04 23.62
C HIS A 194 -35.41 -5.10 22.80
N VAL A 195 -34.70 -6.19 22.48
CA VAL A 195 -35.23 -7.28 21.65
C VAL A 195 -35.37 -8.53 22.49
N GLU A 196 -36.57 -9.10 22.50
CA GLU A 196 -36.83 -10.41 23.10
C GLU A 196 -36.23 -11.50 22.19
N ARG A 197 -35.37 -12.36 22.74
CA ARG A 197 -34.49 -13.23 21.93
C ARG A 197 -35.21 -14.41 21.26
N THR A 198 -36.39 -14.77 21.74
CA THR A 198 -37.19 -15.92 21.29
C THR A 198 -38.30 -15.48 20.32
N SER A 199 -39.18 -14.57 20.76
CA SER A 199 -40.30 -13.99 20.01
C SER A 199 -39.89 -12.89 19.04
N ARG A 200 -38.69 -12.31 19.20
CA ARG A 200 -38.16 -11.19 18.38
C ARG A 200 -38.94 -9.88 18.48
N VAL A 201 -39.81 -9.75 19.49
CA VAL A 201 -40.48 -8.50 19.79
C VAL A 201 -39.43 -7.42 20.10
N LEU A 202 -39.52 -6.30 19.40
CA LEU A 202 -38.69 -5.12 19.61
C LEU A 202 -39.48 -4.09 20.39
N LEU A 203 -38.90 -3.62 21.48
CA LEU A 203 -39.34 -2.42 22.16
C LEU A 203 -38.27 -1.33 22.02
N ALA A 204 -38.66 -0.12 21.64
CA ALA A 204 -37.72 0.96 21.38
C ALA A 204 -38.22 2.31 21.90
N ALA A 205 -37.30 3.14 22.42
CA ALA A 205 -37.58 4.51 22.80
C ALA A 205 -36.47 5.47 22.37
N THR A 206 -36.87 6.69 22.01
CA THR A 206 -35.96 7.78 21.71
C THR A 206 -35.30 8.30 22.98
N VAL A 207 -34.01 8.59 22.88
CA VAL A 207 -33.17 9.11 23.96
C VAL A 207 -32.52 10.42 23.49
N PRO A 208 -32.86 11.56 24.13
CA PRO A 208 -32.40 12.87 23.66
C PRO A 208 -30.91 13.13 23.87
N ARG A 209 -30.27 12.46 24.84
CA ARG A 209 -28.82 12.53 25.09
C ARG A 209 -28.28 11.18 25.51
N ARG A 210 -27.07 10.82 25.04
CA ARG A 210 -26.43 9.52 25.34
C ARG A 210 -25.77 9.49 26.73
N THR A 211 -26.54 9.78 27.78
CA THR A 211 -26.12 9.60 29.17
C THR A 211 -26.69 8.30 29.73
N ALA A 212 -25.97 7.66 30.67
CA ALA A 212 -26.44 6.43 31.31
C ALA A 212 -27.82 6.61 31.97
N ALA A 213 -28.03 7.77 32.64
CA ALA A 213 -29.29 8.11 33.27
C ALA A 213 -30.45 8.23 32.26
N ALA A 214 -30.23 8.88 31.10
CA ALA A 214 -31.27 9.03 30.09
C ALA A 214 -31.64 7.69 29.44
N VAL A 215 -30.65 6.83 29.17
CA VAL A 215 -30.88 5.47 28.63
C VAL A 215 -31.63 4.60 29.66
N HIS A 216 -31.28 4.69 30.95
CA HIS A 216 -31.97 3.98 32.01
C HIS A 216 -33.43 4.41 32.13
N GLN A 217 -33.71 5.73 32.15
CA GLN A 217 -35.08 6.24 32.18
C GLN A 217 -35.90 5.79 30.96
N ALA A 218 -35.32 5.84 29.75
CA ALA A 218 -35.99 5.36 28.55
C ALA A 218 -36.30 3.86 28.63
N THR A 219 -35.35 3.06 29.12
CA THR A 219 -35.53 1.62 29.35
C THR A 219 -36.69 1.36 30.31
N CYS A 220 -36.73 2.05 31.45
CA CYS A 220 -37.82 1.88 32.42
C CYS A 220 -39.20 2.27 31.88
N ARG A 221 -39.29 3.22 30.93
CA ARG A 221 -40.57 3.58 30.29
C ARG A 221 -41.06 2.51 29.32
N VAL A 222 -40.12 1.81 28.68
CA VAL A 222 -40.42 0.82 27.65
C VAL A 222 -40.88 -0.51 28.24
N PHE A 223 -40.47 -0.82 29.48
CA PHE A 223 -40.84 -2.03 30.22
C PHE A 223 -41.96 -1.81 31.26
N ARG A 224 -42.58 -0.63 31.29
CA ARG A 224 -43.79 -0.35 32.07
C ARG A 224 -45.03 -0.70 31.26
#